data_AF-A0A971B4E0-F1
#
_entry.id   AF-A0A971B4E0-F1
#
_cell.length_a   1.000
_cell.length_b   1.000
_cell.length_c   1.000
_cell.angle_alpha   90.00
_cell.angle_beta   90.00
_cell.angle_gamma   90.00
#
_symmetry.space_group_name_H-M   'P 1'
#
loop_
_entity.id
_entity.type
_entity.pdbx_description
1 polymer ?
#
loop_
_entity_poly.entity_id
_entity_poly.type
_entity_poly.pdbx_seq_one_letter_code
_entity_poly.pdbx_strand_id
1 'polypeptide(L)'
;MPKFYVQSGQVQVILEAQNAEQAAITAFQWWCERQAEAMFDVFDDDDDADDRQLGNEILVSEAGFGAGDAESFQTLDILMAWQVEPVEVGGLAGDAGDADNRDHLLA
;
A
#
# COMPACT_ATOMS: atom_id res chain seq x y z
N MET A 1 -6.99 -10.07 -11.75
CA MET A 1 -7.04 -8.65 -12.13
C MET A 1 -5.84 -8.34 -13.01
N PRO A 2 -5.83 -7.28 -13.86
CA PRO A 2 -4.64 -6.89 -14.59
C PRO A 2 -3.49 -6.53 -13.65
N LYS A 3 -2.26 -6.74 -14.14
CA LYS A 3 -1.02 -6.51 -13.43
C LYS A 3 -0.45 -5.16 -13.86
N PHE A 4 -0.15 -4.32 -12.89
CA PHE A 4 0.41 -2.99 -13.10
C PHE A 4 1.78 -2.86 -12.46
N TYR A 5 2.68 -2.21 -13.18
CA TYR A 5 4.00 -1.81 -12.76
C TYR A 5 3.92 -0.35 -12.34
N VAL A 6 4.10 -0.09 -11.05
CA VAL A 6 4.00 1.25 -10.46
C VAL A 6 5.37 1.72 -10.04
N GLN A 7 5.78 2.91 -10.50
CA GLN A 7 7.07 3.51 -10.22
C GLN A 7 6.90 4.94 -9.72
N SER A 8 7.57 5.29 -8.62
CA SER A 8 7.59 6.66 -8.10
C SER A 8 8.91 6.92 -7.38
N GLY A 9 9.75 7.79 -7.94
CA GLY A 9 11.12 7.99 -7.41
C GLY A 9 11.92 6.68 -7.43
N GLN A 10 12.41 6.26 -6.26
CA GLN A 10 13.09 4.97 -6.05
C GLN A 10 12.12 3.81 -5.77
N VAL A 11 10.84 4.09 -5.53
CA VAL A 11 9.83 3.06 -5.26
C VAL A 11 9.42 2.41 -6.57
N GLN A 12 9.54 1.08 -6.64
CA GLN A 12 9.04 0.26 -7.75
C GLN A 12 8.28 -0.93 -7.17
N VAL A 13 6.99 -1.01 -7.49
CA VAL A 13 6.13 -2.10 -7.02
C VAL A 13 5.28 -2.65 -8.16
N ILE A 14 4.85 -3.89 -7.99
CA ILE A 14 4.01 -4.59 -8.94
C ILE A 14 2.74 -5.00 -8.21
N LEU A 15 1.59 -4.57 -8.72
CA LEU A 15 0.30 -4.73 -8.06
C LEU A 15 -0.73 -5.28 -9.02
N GLU A 16 -1.72 -6.00 -8.49
CA GLU A 16 -2.93 -6.32 -9.22
C GLU A 16 -4.00 -5.30 -8.87
N ALA A 17 -4.63 -4.70 -9.88
CA ALA A 17 -5.67 -3.69 -9.68
C ALA A 17 -6.70 -3.75 -10.80
N GLN A 18 -7.81 -3.02 -10.64
CA GLN A 18 -8.85 -2.95 -11.67
C GLN A 18 -8.47 -2.02 -12.83
N ASN A 19 -7.72 -0.96 -12.53
CA ASN A 19 -7.23 0.04 -13.47
C ASN A 19 -5.95 0.71 -12.91
N ALA A 20 -5.34 1.59 -13.70
CA ALA A 20 -4.10 2.26 -13.36
C ALA A 20 -4.23 3.19 -12.13
N GLU A 21 -5.32 3.93 -12.00
CA GLU A 21 -5.60 4.80 -10.85
C GLU A 21 -5.68 4.01 -9.53
N GLN A 22 -6.40 2.89 -9.55
CA GLN A 22 -6.49 1.99 -8.40
C GLN A 22 -5.13 1.41 -8.04
N ALA A 23 -4.29 1.06 -9.03
CA ALA A 23 -2.92 0.61 -8.78
C ALA A 23 -2.07 1.71 -8.12
N ALA A 24 -2.22 2.97 -8.53
CA ALA A 24 -1.54 4.10 -7.91
C ALA A 24 -1.99 4.32 -6.45
N ILE A 25 -3.30 4.27 -6.18
CA ILE A 25 -3.86 4.37 -4.82
C ILE A 25 -3.33 3.23 -3.94
N THR A 26 -3.37 1.99 -4.42
CA THR A 26 -2.87 0.83 -3.67
C THR A 26 -1.36 0.90 -3.44
N ALA A 27 -0.58 1.39 -4.40
CA ALA A 27 0.86 1.63 -4.20
C ALA A 27 1.12 2.69 -3.12
N PHE A 28 0.33 3.76 -3.10
CA PHE A 28 0.41 4.79 -2.07
C PHE A 28 0.05 4.26 -0.68
N GLN A 29 -1.01 3.44 -0.57
CA GLN A 29 -1.41 2.78 0.68
C GLN A 29 -0.32 1.86 1.22
N TRP A 30 0.20 0.96 0.37
CA TRP A 30 1.30 0.06 0.75
C TRP A 30 2.53 0.84 1.24
N TRP A 31 2.85 1.97 0.60
CA TRP A 31 3.94 2.82 1.04
C TRP A 31 3.67 3.42 2.43
N CYS A 32 2.46 3.94 2.68
CA CYS A 32 2.07 4.45 4.00
C CYS A 32 2.16 3.38 5.10
N GLU A 33 1.68 2.16 4.84
CA GLU A 33 1.76 1.04 5.77
C GLU A 33 3.22 0.70 6.10
N ARG A 34 4.08 0.66 5.07
CA ARG A 34 5.50 0.36 5.23
C ARG A 34 6.26 1.45 5.97
N GLN A 35 5.91 2.72 5.78
CA GLN A 35 6.45 3.84 6.54
C GLN A 35 6.00 3.78 8.00
N ALA A 36 4.74 3.41 8.26
CA ALA A 36 4.25 3.21 9.61
C ALA A 36 5.00 2.07 10.32
N GLU A 37 5.21 0.93 9.66
CA GLU A 37 6.03 -0.18 10.19
C GLU A 37 7.46 0.27 10.54
N ALA A 38 8.11 1.02 9.64
CA ALA A 38 9.46 1.55 9.88
C ALA A 38 9.51 2.52 11.08
N MET A 39 8.46 3.30 11.33
CA MET A 39 8.38 4.16 12.52
C MET A 39 8.26 3.38 13.84
N PHE A 40 7.81 2.13 13.81
CA PHE A 40 7.72 1.28 15.01
C PHE A 40 8.99 0.45 15.24
N ASP A 41 9.85 0.29 14.23
CA ASP A 41 11.07 -0.53 14.27
C ASP A 41 12.33 0.28 14.66
N VAL A 42 12.18 1.21 15.61
CA VAL A 42 13.18 2.22 16.07
C VAL A 42 14.46 1.62 16.70
N PHE A 43 14.71 0.32 16.55
CA PHE A 43 15.85 -0.38 17.14
C PHE A 43 16.83 -1.00 16.14
N ASP A 44 16.53 -1.01 14.83
CA ASP A 44 17.49 -1.42 13.81
C ASP A 44 18.02 -0.18 13.06
N ASP A 45 19.31 0.09 13.25
CA ASP A 45 20.10 1.22 12.70
C ASP A 45 20.44 1.00 11.22
N ASP A 46 19.54 0.37 10.46
CA ASP A 46 19.73 0.13 9.03
C ASP A 46 19.14 1.29 8.21
N ASP A 47 20.05 2.05 7.61
CA ASP A 47 19.96 3.26 6.77
C ASP A 47 19.03 3.14 5.53
N ASP A 48 18.22 2.08 5.44
CA ASP A 48 17.33 1.74 4.31
C ASP A 48 16.04 2.59 4.25
N ALA A 49 15.81 3.46 5.24
CA ALA A 49 14.63 4.31 5.31
C ALA A 49 14.64 5.44 4.25
N ASP A 50 15.82 5.92 3.86
CA ASP A 50 15.98 7.01 2.88
C ASP A 50 15.70 6.56 1.43
N ASP A 51 15.90 5.28 1.11
CA ASP A 51 15.79 4.76 -0.27
C ASP A 51 14.35 4.50 -0.75
N ARG A 52 13.35 4.83 0.08
CA ARG A 52 11.93 4.49 -0.18
C ARG A 52 11.02 5.70 -0.18
N GLN A 53 11.54 6.88 -0.52
CA GLN A 53 10.72 8.08 -0.67
C GLN A 53 9.89 8.02 -1.96
N LEU A 54 8.57 8.24 -1.85
CA LEU A 54 7.74 8.48 -3.03
C LEU A 54 8.15 9.80 -3.70
N GLY A 55 8.21 9.78 -5.03
CA GLY A 55 8.36 10.98 -5.82
C GLY A 55 7.07 11.82 -5.85
N ASN A 56 7.14 12.97 -6.52
CA ASN A 56 5.96 13.82 -6.77
C ASN A 56 4.99 13.20 -7.78
N GLU A 57 5.46 12.23 -8.58
CA GLU A 57 4.71 11.54 -9.61
C GLU A 57 4.75 10.03 -9.40
N ILE A 58 3.65 9.37 -9.72
CA ILE A 58 3.45 7.93 -9.73
C ILE A 58 3.15 7.53 -11.17
N LEU A 59 4.08 6.78 -11.77
CA LEU A 59 3.97 6.24 -13.11
C LEU A 59 3.39 4.83 -13.04
N VAL A 60 2.39 4.54 -13.85
CA VAL A 60 1.71 3.23 -13.88
C VAL A 60 1.66 2.72 -15.31
N SER A 61 2.12 1.48 -15.53
CA SER A 61 2.03 0.82 -16.84
C SER A 61 1.69 -0.65 -16.70
N GLU A 62 0.97 -1.21 -17.66
CA GLU A 62 0.78 -2.66 -17.79
C GLU A 62 1.99 -3.35 -18.46
N ALA A 63 2.78 -2.60 -19.23
CA ALA A 63 3.87 -3.12 -20.05
C ALA A 63 5.19 -3.25 -19.27
N GLY A 64 5.40 -2.46 -18.22
CA GLY A 64 6.60 -2.51 -17.38
C GLY A 64 7.04 -1.16 -16.83
N PHE A 65 8.10 -1.17 -16.01
CA PHE A 65 8.72 0.05 -15.50
C PHE A 65 9.39 0.86 -16.61
N GLY A 66 9.27 2.20 -16.55
CA GLY A 66 9.84 3.11 -17.54
C GLY A 66 9.26 2.97 -18.96
N ALA A 67 8.13 2.28 -19.11
CA ALA A 67 7.46 2.14 -20.39
C ALA A 67 6.89 3.49 -20.86
N GLY A 68 7.01 3.78 -22.16
CA GLY A 68 6.56 5.05 -22.74
C GLY A 68 5.03 5.23 -22.78
N ASP A 69 4.28 4.18 -22.45
CA ASP A 69 2.82 4.19 -22.31
C ASP A 69 2.38 4.40 -20.86
N ALA A 70 3.31 4.64 -19.93
CA ALA A 70 2.98 4.82 -18.53
C ALA A 70 2.09 6.05 -18.31
N GLU A 71 0.99 5.84 -17.59
CA GLU A 71 0.13 6.91 -17.12
C GLU A 71 0.75 7.56 -15.88
N SER A 72 0.81 8.90 -15.86
CA SER A 72 1.40 9.67 -14.77
C SER A 72 0.32 10.28 -13.89
N PHE A 73 0.40 9.98 -12.60
CA PHE A 73 -0.45 10.53 -11.56
C PHE A 73 0.38 11.39 -10.61
N GLN A 74 -0.12 12.56 -10.22
CA GLN A 74 0.54 13.34 -9.17
C GLN A 74 0.25 12.70 -7.82
N THR A 75 1.27 12.55 -6.98
CA THR A 75 1.15 11.90 -5.66
C THR A 75 0.11 12.60 -4.77
N LEU A 76 -0.03 13.92 -4.88
CA LEU A 76 -1.05 14.69 -4.16
C LEU A 76 -2.47 14.38 -4.65
N ASP A 77 -2.67 14.15 -5.94
CA ASP A 77 -3.99 13.79 -6.49
C ASP A 77 -4.42 12.41 -5.99
N ILE A 78 -3.47 11.46 -5.92
CA ILE A 78 -3.70 10.14 -5.35
C ILE A 78 -4.02 10.20 -3.85
N LEU A 79 -3.31 11.04 -3.09
CA LEU A 79 -3.63 11.28 -1.68
C LEU A 79 -5.06 11.82 -1.52
N MET A 80 -5.48 12.77 -2.35
CA MET A 80 -6.83 13.31 -2.32
C MET A 80 -7.87 12.25 -2.69
N ALA A 81 -7.62 11.46 -3.74
CA ALA A 81 -8.50 10.38 -4.16
C ALA A 81 -8.68 9.33 -3.05
N TRP A 82 -7.59 8.96 -2.38
CA TRP A 82 -7.64 8.02 -1.24
C TRP A 82 -8.49 8.54 -0.07
N GLN A 83 -8.45 9.84 0.24
CA GLN A 83 -9.24 10.42 1.35
C GLN A 83 -10.74 10.53 1.05
N VAL A 84 -11.16 10.45 -0.21
CA VAL A 84 -12.54 10.67 -0.64
C VAL A 84 -13.34 9.36 -0.71
N GLU A 85 -12.70 8.20 -0.81
CA GLU A 85 -13.39 6.92 -0.83
C GLU A 85 -13.66 6.39 0.60
N PRO A 86 -14.92 6.15 1.01
CA PRO A 86 -15.20 5.27 2.13
C PRO A 86 -14.84 3.84 1.70
N VAL A 87 -13.68 3.35 2.15
CA VAL A 87 -13.28 1.95 2.01
C VAL A 87 -14.34 1.06 2.66
N GLU A 88 -15.18 0.41 1.85
CA GLU A 88 -15.92 -0.77 2.29
C GLU A 88 -14.89 -1.89 2.49
N VAL A 89 -14.52 -2.13 3.75
CA VAL A 89 -13.58 -3.19 4.14
C VAL A 89 -14.25 -4.54 3.90
N GLY A 90 -14.15 -5.04 2.67
CA GLY A 90 -14.61 -6.36 2.27
C GLY A 90 -13.77 -7.45 2.96
N GLY A 91 -14.24 -7.87 4.13
CA GLY A 91 -13.95 -9.12 4.83
C GLY A 91 -12.63 -9.83 4.50
N LEU A 92 -11.58 -9.54 5.27
CA LEU A 92 -10.51 -10.50 5.49
C LEU A 92 -11.08 -11.65 6.31
N ALA A 93 -11.41 -12.75 5.61
CA ALA A 93 -11.73 -14.03 6.22
C ALA A 93 -10.47 -14.59 6.92
N GLY A 94 -10.27 -14.19 8.17
CA GLY A 94 -9.41 -14.88 9.12
C GLY A 94 -10.25 -15.91 9.88
N ASP A 95 -10.29 -17.13 9.36
CA ASP A 95 -10.67 -18.32 10.12
C ASP A 95 -9.47 -18.76 10.97
N ALA A 96 -9.58 -18.55 12.29
CA ALA A 96 -8.89 -19.25 13.38
C ALA A 96 -9.58 -18.73 14.66
N GLY A 97 -10.34 -19.49 15.43
CA GLY A 97 -10.04 -20.84 15.90
C GLY A 97 -9.87 -20.74 17.42
N ASP A 98 -10.88 -21.23 18.13
CA ASP A 98 -10.81 -21.89 19.46
C ASP A 98 -10.12 -21.15 20.63
N ALA A 99 -10.90 -20.79 21.65
CA ALA A 99 -10.73 -21.34 23.00
C ALA A 99 -11.81 -20.82 23.95
N ASP A 100 -12.73 -21.73 24.24
CA ASP A 100 -13.32 -21.95 25.56
C ASP A 100 -12.36 -21.57 26.70
N ASN A 101 -12.84 -20.76 27.67
CA ASN A 101 -12.55 -20.87 29.11
C ASN A 101 -12.79 -19.52 29.81
N ARG A 102 -13.91 -19.43 30.56
CA ARG A 102 -13.93 -18.89 31.93
C ARG A 102 -15.33 -18.97 32.53
N ASP A 103 -15.67 -20.19 32.93
CA ASP A 103 -16.36 -20.39 34.20
C ASP A 103 -15.41 -20.04 35.35
N HIS A 104 -15.96 -19.66 36.51
CA HIS A 104 -15.30 -19.24 37.77
C HIS A 104 -14.77 -17.78 37.87
N LEU A 105 -15.46 -16.89 38.62
CA LEU A 105 -15.39 -16.77 40.09
C LEU A 105 -16.17 -15.53 40.60
N LEU A 106 -17.14 -15.78 41.48
CA LEU A 106 -17.62 -15.00 42.64
C LEU A 106 -17.14 -13.54 42.83
N ALA A 107 -18.11 -12.62 42.94
CA ALA A 107 -18.33 -11.81 44.14
C ALA A 107 -19.77 -11.26 44.15
#